data_AF-A0A917TDP9-F1
#
_entry.id   AF-A0A917TDP9-F1
#
_cell.length_a   1.000
_cell.length_b   1.000
_cell.length_c   1.000
_cell.angle_alpha   90.00
_cell.angle_beta   90.00
_cell.angle_gamma   90.00
#
_symmetry.space_group_name_H-M   'P 1'
#
loop_
_entity.id
_entity.type
_entity.pdbx_description
1 polymer ?
#
loop_
_entity_poly.entity_id
_entity_poly.type
_entity_poly.pdbx_seq_one_letter_code
_entity_poly.pdbx_strand_id
1 'polypeptide(L)'
;MIELFAREKGIARGQVVDIAVFEALLRLMDYPVPALTGANLSPRRNGLRQPMDFAPGGMFRTSDGVWLSVSAGSAETAQRLLRAVGGDALADDPRFATLGEMSRHMTVVFDAINDFVTQHTAKEVEAVFARHDAVASRVLSVEEIMTNEQIRHRGDIVSVDGEQTQVIGPVPHLSATPGQLRWLGRNRPVDTVA
;
A
#
# COMPACT_ATOMS: atom_id res chain seq x y z
N MET A 1 8.65 2.03 23.92
CA MET A 1 7.36 2.01 24.65
C MET A 1 7.17 0.76 25.49
N ILE A 2 7.25 -0.46 24.91
CA ILE A 2 7.08 -1.72 25.67
C ILE A 2 8.08 -1.81 26.84
N GLU A 3 9.36 -1.47 26.61
CA GLU A 3 10.37 -1.44 27.67
C GLU A 3 10.02 -0.47 28.80
N LEU A 4 9.74 0.79 28.47
CA LEU A 4 9.37 1.83 29.43
C LEU A 4 8.14 1.43 30.24
N PHE A 5 7.13 0.83 29.60
CA PHE A 5 5.95 0.30 30.28
C PHE A 5 6.32 -0.81 31.27
N ALA A 6 7.15 -1.77 30.88
CA ALA A 6 7.61 -2.84 31.77
C ALA A 6 8.39 -2.28 32.97
N ARG A 7 9.20 -1.24 32.73
CA ARG A 7 9.92 -0.52 33.79
C ARG A 7 8.97 0.21 34.75
N GLU A 8 8.02 0.96 34.21
CA GLU A 8 7.03 1.71 35.00
C GLU A 8 6.14 0.78 35.84
N LYS A 9 5.81 -0.40 35.33
CA LYS A 9 5.06 -1.43 36.06
C LYS A 9 5.89 -2.26 37.03
N GLY A 10 7.20 -2.00 37.13
CA GLY A 10 8.10 -2.77 37.99
C GLY A 10 8.33 -4.22 37.54
N ILE A 11 7.97 -4.55 36.29
CA ILE A 11 8.19 -5.88 35.68
C ILE A 11 9.69 -6.07 35.38
N ALA A 12 10.37 -5.01 34.95
CA ALA A 12 11.81 -4.99 34.70
C ALA A 12 12.43 -3.70 35.26
N ARG A 13 13.75 -3.69 35.48
CA ARG A 13 14.47 -2.45 35.87
C ARG A 13 14.92 -1.62 34.66
N GLY A 14 14.90 -2.24 33.49
CA GLY A 14 15.36 -1.74 32.20
C GLY A 14 15.71 -2.94 31.31
N GLN A 15 15.93 -2.73 30.02
CA GLN A 15 16.45 -3.77 29.13
C GLN A 15 17.20 -3.17 27.94
N VAL A 16 18.03 -3.99 27.29
CA VAL A 16 18.65 -3.65 26.02
C VAL A 16 17.63 -3.91 24.91
N VAL A 17 17.41 -2.91 24.05
CA VAL A 17 16.63 -3.08 22.82
C VAL A 17 17.62 -3.39 21.71
N ASP A 18 17.78 -4.69 21.42
CA ASP A 18 18.59 -5.18 20.30
C ASP A 18 17.72 -5.22 19.05
N ILE A 19 18.13 -4.48 18.01
CA ILE A 19 17.43 -4.42 16.73
C ILE A 19 18.44 -4.26 15.60
N ALA A 20 18.37 -5.16 14.62
CA ALA A 20 19.16 -5.08 13.41
C ALA A 20 18.39 -4.35 12.29
N VAL A 21 19.11 -3.61 11.44
CA VAL A 21 18.51 -2.81 10.35
C VAL A 21 17.61 -3.64 9.45
N PHE A 22 17.98 -4.90 9.16
CA PHE A 22 17.21 -5.77 8.26
C PHE A 22 15.91 -6.29 8.89
N GLU A 23 15.77 -6.28 10.23
CA GLU A 23 14.59 -6.83 10.91
C GLU A 23 13.34 -5.98 10.63
N ALA A 24 13.49 -4.66 10.51
CA ALA A 24 12.40 -3.78 10.11
C ALA A 24 11.90 -4.10 8.69
N LEU A 25 12.83 -4.40 7.76
CA LEU A 25 12.49 -4.79 6.39
C LEU A 25 11.84 -6.18 6.35
N LEU A 26 12.36 -7.16 7.10
CA LEU A 26 11.75 -8.48 7.22
C LEU A 26 10.32 -8.38 7.76
N ARG A 27 10.10 -7.53 8.77
CA ARG A 27 8.78 -7.34 9.37
C ARG A 27 7.78 -6.70 8.41
N LEU A 28 8.24 -5.80 7.54
CA LEU A 28 7.40 -5.19 6.50
C LEU A 28 7.10 -6.17 5.36
N MET A 29 8.07 -7.01 5.01
CA MET A 29 7.97 -8.05 3.98
C MET A 29 7.63 -9.42 4.59
N ASP A 30 6.69 -9.50 5.52
CA ASP A 30 6.49 -10.71 6.35
C ASP A 30 6.05 -11.96 5.57
N TYR A 31 5.40 -11.80 4.41
CA TYR A 31 4.73 -12.89 3.70
C TYR A 31 5.62 -14.02 3.09
N PRO A 32 6.88 -13.80 2.64
CA PRO A 32 7.65 -14.85 1.95
C PRO A 32 8.03 -16.02 2.85
N VAL A 33 8.25 -15.78 4.14
CA VAL A 33 8.58 -16.82 5.11
C VAL A 33 7.44 -17.83 5.27
N PRO A 34 6.20 -17.44 5.65
CA PRO A 34 5.07 -18.37 5.75
C PRO A 34 4.65 -18.95 4.40
N ALA A 35 4.83 -18.22 3.29
CA ALA A 35 4.62 -18.78 1.95
C ALA A 35 5.50 -20.00 1.70
N LEU A 36 6.80 -19.91 2.00
CA LEU A 36 7.74 -21.00 1.80
C LEU A 36 7.55 -22.12 2.82
N THR A 37 7.48 -21.80 4.12
CA THR A 37 7.48 -22.83 5.18
C THR A 37 6.10 -23.42 5.45
N GLY A 38 5.04 -22.64 5.27
CA GLY A 38 3.66 -23.05 5.54
C GLY A 38 2.90 -23.53 4.32
N ALA A 39 3.12 -22.92 3.15
CA ALA A 39 2.41 -23.27 1.91
C ALA A 39 3.30 -23.99 0.87
N ASN A 40 4.60 -24.17 1.14
CA ASN A 40 5.57 -24.72 0.18
C ASN A 40 5.59 -23.97 -1.16
N LEU A 41 5.30 -22.67 -1.13
CA LEU A 41 5.32 -21.77 -2.28
C LEU A 41 6.62 -20.96 -2.21
N SER A 42 7.37 -20.90 -3.31
CA SER A 42 8.60 -20.10 -3.39
C SER A 42 8.28 -18.79 -4.13
N PRO A 43 8.08 -17.65 -3.41
CA PRO A 43 7.76 -16.39 -4.05
C PRO A 43 8.90 -15.93 -4.93
N ARG A 44 8.58 -15.42 -6.13
CA ARG A 44 9.54 -14.93 -7.11
C ARG A 44 9.28 -13.47 -7.41
N ARG A 45 10.22 -12.83 -8.10
CA ARG A 45 9.98 -11.52 -8.72
C ARG A 45 8.83 -11.68 -9.72
N ASN A 46 7.80 -10.87 -9.57
CA ASN A 46 6.53 -10.96 -10.29
C ASN A 46 6.17 -9.65 -11.04
N GLY A 47 7.06 -8.67 -11.02
CA GLY A 47 6.88 -7.39 -11.73
C GLY A 47 5.67 -6.61 -11.20
N LEU A 48 4.74 -6.29 -12.09
CA LEU A 48 3.54 -5.49 -11.80
C LEU A 48 2.36 -6.33 -11.32
N ARG A 49 2.48 -7.66 -11.27
CA ARG A 49 1.42 -8.56 -10.77
C ARG A 49 1.38 -8.53 -9.24
N GLN A 50 0.27 -8.98 -8.66
CA GLN A 50 0.20 -9.18 -7.22
C GLN A 50 1.16 -10.31 -6.78
N PRO A 51 1.77 -10.22 -5.58
CA PRO A 51 2.56 -11.31 -5.01
C PRO A 51 1.73 -12.59 -4.86
N MET A 52 2.43 -13.73 -4.70
CA MET A 52 1.80 -15.03 -4.41
C MET A 52 0.86 -15.57 -5.51
N ASP A 53 1.07 -15.14 -6.76
CA ASP A 53 0.21 -15.49 -7.90
C ASP A 53 -1.28 -15.22 -7.65
N PHE A 54 -1.57 -14.21 -6.84
CA PHE A 54 -2.94 -13.81 -6.52
C PHE A 54 -3.55 -13.04 -7.69
N ALA A 55 -4.76 -13.41 -8.11
CA ALA A 55 -5.49 -12.72 -9.15
C ALA A 55 -6.96 -12.51 -8.72
N PRO A 56 -7.61 -11.44 -9.19
CA PRO A 56 -7.10 -10.37 -10.07
C PRO A 56 -6.40 -9.24 -9.30
N GLY A 57 -5.43 -8.62 -9.97
CA GLY A 57 -4.83 -7.36 -9.52
C GLY A 57 -3.44 -7.13 -10.06
N GLY A 58 -2.92 -5.95 -9.79
CA GLY A 58 -1.60 -5.52 -10.19
C GLY A 58 -1.54 -4.02 -10.43
N MET A 59 -0.48 -3.59 -11.09
CA MET A 59 -0.29 -2.22 -11.52
C MET A 59 -0.40 -2.13 -13.04
N PHE A 60 -1.17 -1.18 -13.52
CA PHE A 60 -1.46 -1.00 -14.95
C PHE A 60 -1.25 0.46 -15.34
N ARG A 61 -0.84 0.70 -16.58
CA ARG A 61 -0.58 2.04 -17.10
C ARG A 61 -1.64 2.41 -18.12
N THR A 62 -2.29 3.56 -17.92
CA THR A 62 -3.33 4.10 -18.80
C THR A 62 -2.73 4.68 -20.09
N SER A 63 -3.59 5.01 -21.06
CA SER A 63 -3.16 5.58 -22.35
C SER A 63 -2.51 6.97 -22.21
N ASP A 64 -2.90 7.74 -21.20
CA ASP A 64 -2.31 9.03 -20.82
C ASP A 64 -1.11 8.90 -19.87
N GLY A 65 -0.63 7.68 -19.63
CA GLY A 65 0.63 7.40 -18.96
C GLY A 65 0.58 7.36 -17.43
N VAL A 66 -0.61 7.49 -16.84
CA VAL A 66 -0.86 7.41 -15.39
C VAL A 66 -0.87 5.95 -14.94
N TRP A 67 -0.34 5.69 -13.75
CA TRP A 67 -0.33 4.35 -13.16
C TRP A 67 -1.50 4.15 -12.20
N LEU A 68 -2.13 2.99 -12.29
CA LEU A 68 -3.22 2.56 -11.42
C LEU A 68 -2.81 1.27 -10.70
N SER A 69 -3.13 1.18 -9.41
CA SER A 69 -3.12 -0.07 -8.66
C SER A 69 -4.54 -0.63 -8.62
N VAL A 70 -4.68 -1.91 -8.95
CA VAL A 70 -5.95 -2.63 -8.96
C VAL A 70 -5.81 -3.86 -8.07
N SER A 71 -6.81 -4.13 -7.24
CA SER A 71 -6.82 -5.31 -6.39
C SER A 71 -8.24 -5.82 -6.19
N ALA A 72 -8.42 -7.12 -5.98
CA ALA A 72 -9.69 -7.66 -5.56
C ALA A 72 -9.49 -8.74 -4.52
N GLY A 73 -9.82 -8.44 -3.26
CA GLY A 73 -9.64 -9.37 -2.13
C GLY A 73 -10.68 -10.49 -2.03
N SER A 74 -11.73 -10.45 -2.84
CA SER A 74 -12.81 -11.45 -2.84
C SER A 74 -13.21 -11.82 -4.28
N ALA A 75 -13.80 -13.00 -4.47
CA ALA A 75 -14.32 -13.41 -5.77
C ALA A 75 -15.41 -12.44 -6.28
N GLU A 76 -16.23 -11.88 -5.37
CA GLU A 76 -17.25 -10.89 -5.73
C GLU A 76 -16.65 -9.59 -6.27
N THR A 77 -15.66 -9.02 -5.57
CA THR A 77 -14.95 -7.81 -6.04
C THR A 77 -14.22 -8.08 -7.35
N ALA A 78 -13.65 -9.28 -7.49
CA ALA A 78 -12.97 -9.70 -8.71
C ALA A 78 -13.93 -9.80 -9.89
N GLN A 79 -15.12 -10.36 -9.67
CA GLN A 79 -16.17 -10.47 -10.68
C GLN A 79 -16.67 -9.11 -11.16
N ARG A 80 -16.82 -8.15 -10.25
CA ARG A 80 -17.14 -6.75 -10.61
C ARG A 80 -16.06 -6.11 -11.48
N LEU A 81 -14.79 -6.34 -11.16
CA LEU A 81 -13.66 -5.87 -11.96
C LEU A 81 -13.63 -6.51 -13.35
N LEU A 82 -13.81 -7.83 -13.46
CA LEU A 82 -13.87 -8.52 -14.75
C LEU A 82 -15.03 -8.01 -15.61
N ARG A 83 -16.20 -7.79 -15.00
CA ARG A 83 -17.35 -7.19 -15.68
C ARG A 83 -17.07 -5.77 -16.16
N ALA A 84 -16.31 -4.99 -15.40
CA ALA A 84 -15.91 -3.64 -15.77
C ALA A 84 -15.00 -3.59 -17.01
N VAL A 85 -14.10 -4.56 -17.18
CA VAL A 85 -13.10 -4.57 -18.26
C VAL A 85 -13.52 -5.39 -19.49
N GLY A 86 -14.37 -6.41 -19.31
CA GLY A 86 -14.74 -7.35 -20.38
C GLY A 86 -16.22 -7.74 -20.43
N GLY A 87 -17.07 -7.12 -19.62
CA GLY A 87 -18.51 -7.40 -19.57
C GLY A 87 -18.86 -8.77 -18.98
N ASP A 88 -20.13 -9.16 -19.11
CA ASP A 88 -20.66 -10.40 -18.55
C ASP A 88 -20.00 -11.65 -19.14
N ALA A 89 -19.60 -11.60 -20.42
CA ALA A 89 -18.93 -12.73 -21.07
C ALA A 89 -17.58 -13.08 -20.42
N LEU A 90 -16.84 -12.07 -19.94
CA LEU A 90 -15.60 -12.30 -19.20
C LEU A 90 -15.88 -12.64 -17.75
N ALA A 91 -16.79 -11.91 -17.09
CA ALA A 91 -17.10 -12.13 -15.68
C ALA A 91 -17.64 -13.55 -15.43
N ASP A 92 -18.60 -14.00 -16.23
CA ASP A 92 -19.31 -15.25 -15.98
C ASP A 92 -18.59 -16.48 -16.56
N ASP A 93 -17.36 -16.33 -17.06
CA ASP A 93 -16.52 -17.45 -17.49
C ASP A 93 -16.22 -18.38 -16.29
N PRO A 94 -16.53 -19.69 -16.38
CA PRO A 94 -16.28 -20.63 -15.29
C PRO A 94 -14.82 -20.67 -14.80
N ARG A 95 -13.85 -20.33 -15.66
CA ARG A 95 -12.43 -20.22 -15.30
C ARG A 95 -12.14 -19.10 -14.30
N PHE A 96 -13.08 -18.18 -14.10
CA PHE A 96 -12.97 -17.07 -13.18
C PHE A 96 -14.02 -17.14 -12.06
N ALA A 97 -14.62 -18.30 -11.80
CA ALA A 97 -15.65 -18.43 -10.76
C ALA A 97 -15.10 -18.22 -9.32
N THR A 98 -13.83 -18.54 -9.08
CA THR A 98 -13.18 -18.39 -7.76
C THR A 98 -11.81 -17.74 -7.90
N LEU A 99 -11.30 -17.13 -6.83
CA LEU A 99 -9.95 -16.56 -6.82
C LEU A 99 -8.88 -17.62 -7.12
N GLY A 100 -9.07 -18.87 -6.69
CA GLY A 100 -8.15 -19.96 -6.99
C GLY A 100 -8.08 -20.30 -8.48
N GLU A 101 -9.23 -20.34 -9.17
CA GLU A 101 -9.24 -20.52 -10.63
C GLU A 101 -8.67 -19.31 -11.36
N MET A 102 -9.02 -18.09 -10.92
CA MET A 102 -8.44 -16.86 -11.48
C MET A 102 -6.91 -16.85 -11.35
N SER A 103 -6.35 -17.30 -10.22
CA SER A 103 -4.92 -17.44 -10.02
C SER A 103 -4.28 -18.44 -10.99
N ARG A 104 -4.94 -19.58 -11.26
CA ARG A 104 -4.47 -20.53 -12.29
C ARG A 104 -4.50 -19.96 -13.70
N HIS A 105 -5.41 -19.03 -13.95
CA HIS A 105 -5.57 -18.33 -15.22
C HIS A 105 -5.08 -16.86 -15.17
N MET A 106 -4.16 -16.55 -14.25
CA MET A 106 -3.77 -15.17 -13.91
C MET A 106 -3.30 -14.37 -15.13
N THR A 107 -2.60 -14.99 -16.08
CA THR A 107 -2.17 -14.30 -17.30
C THR A 107 -3.37 -13.78 -18.09
N VAL A 108 -4.40 -14.59 -18.31
CA VAL A 108 -5.61 -14.17 -19.05
C VAL A 108 -6.34 -13.04 -18.32
N VAL A 109 -6.45 -13.14 -16.99
CA VAL A 109 -7.07 -12.13 -16.14
C VAL A 109 -6.29 -10.82 -16.18
N PHE A 110 -4.97 -10.88 -16.02
CA PHE A 110 -4.09 -9.72 -16.03
C PHE A 110 -4.10 -9.02 -17.40
N ASP A 111 -4.02 -9.80 -18.49
CA ASP A 111 -4.01 -9.28 -19.84
C ASP A 111 -5.35 -8.60 -20.18
N ALA A 112 -6.48 -9.17 -19.77
CA ALA A 112 -7.80 -8.53 -19.96
C ALA A 112 -7.90 -7.17 -19.25
N ILE A 113 -7.38 -7.06 -18.02
CA ILE A 113 -7.35 -5.78 -17.30
C ILE A 113 -6.38 -4.81 -17.99
N ASN A 114 -5.20 -5.28 -18.38
CA ASN A 114 -4.19 -4.46 -19.05
C ASN A 114 -4.68 -3.92 -20.39
N ASP A 115 -5.30 -4.76 -21.22
CA ASP A 115 -5.82 -4.38 -22.53
C ASP A 115 -6.89 -3.30 -22.40
N PHE A 116 -7.78 -3.43 -21.41
CA PHE A 116 -8.75 -2.39 -21.11
C PHE A 116 -8.05 -1.09 -20.63
N VAL A 117 -7.19 -1.17 -19.62
CA VAL A 117 -6.60 0.02 -19.00
C VAL A 117 -5.71 0.80 -19.98
N THR A 118 -4.90 0.11 -20.77
CA THR A 118 -3.95 0.75 -21.71
C THR A 118 -4.63 1.50 -22.87
N GLN A 119 -5.89 1.19 -23.16
CA GLN A 119 -6.68 1.85 -24.21
C GLN A 119 -7.42 3.09 -23.72
N HIS A 120 -7.50 3.31 -22.41
CA HIS A 120 -8.30 4.37 -21.80
C HIS A 120 -7.44 5.31 -20.96
N THR A 121 -7.88 6.57 -20.84
CA THR A 121 -7.28 7.55 -19.93
C THR A 121 -7.57 7.19 -18.47
N ALA A 122 -6.77 7.69 -17.53
CA ALA A 122 -7.02 7.46 -16.10
C ALA A 122 -8.44 7.84 -15.68
N LYS A 123 -8.95 8.97 -16.18
CA LYS A 123 -10.30 9.46 -15.87
C LYS A 123 -11.39 8.51 -16.35
N GLU A 124 -11.24 7.91 -17.53
CA GLU A 124 -12.19 6.95 -18.07
C GLU A 124 -12.17 5.64 -17.29
N VAL A 125 -10.97 5.13 -16.98
CA VAL A 125 -10.81 3.91 -16.18
C VAL A 125 -11.43 4.09 -14.79
N GLU A 126 -11.14 5.21 -14.11
CA GLU A 126 -11.72 5.52 -12.81
C GLU A 126 -13.25 5.59 -12.85
N ALA A 127 -13.82 6.25 -13.87
CA ALA A 127 -15.26 6.34 -14.02
C ALA A 127 -15.91 4.97 -14.24
N VAL A 128 -15.26 4.08 -14.99
CA VAL A 128 -15.73 2.70 -15.23
C VAL A 128 -15.61 1.89 -13.94
N PHE A 129 -14.44 1.88 -13.30
CA PHE A 129 -14.21 1.10 -12.09
C PHE A 129 -15.11 1.55 -10.92
N ALA A 130 -15.34 2.85 -10.76
CA ALA A 130 -16.28 3.37 -9.77
C ALA A 130 -17.72 2.91 -10.02
N ARG A 131 -18.18 2.87 -11.28
CA ARG A 131 -19.54 2.39 -11.61
C ARG A 131 -19.75 0.91 -11.27
N HIS A 132 -18.70 0.12 -11.34
CA HIS A 132 -18.74 -1.31 -11.03
C HIS A 132 -18.35 -1.63 -9.59
N ASP A 133 -18.03 -0.63 -8.76
CA ASP A 133 -17.49 -0.83 -7.41
C ASP A 133 -16.26 -1.76 -7.42
N ALA A 134 -15.37 -1.52 -8.38
CA ALA A 134 -14.08 -2.20 -8.51
C ALA A 134 -13.00 -1.44 -7.73
N VAL A 135 -12.17 -2.17 -6.98
CA VAL A 135 -11.15 -1.57 -6.11
C VAL A 135 -9.90 -1.23 -6.91
N ALA A 136 -9.75 0.05 -7.20
CA ALA A 136 -8.60 0.62 -7.86
C ALA A 136 -8.26 2.01 -7.32
N SER A 137 -7.00 2.41 -7.48
CA SER A 137 -6.55 3.75 -7.10
C SER A 137 -5.34 4.17 -7.94
N ARG A 138 -5.15 5.48 -8.10
CA ARG A 138 -3.95 6.02 -8.73
C ARG A 138 -2.71 5.74 -7.89
N VAL A 139 -1.62 5.46 -8.57
CA VAL A 139 -0.28 5.47 -7.98
C VAL A 139 0.19 6.91 -7.99
N LEU A 140 0.13 7.55 -6.82
CA LEU A 140 0.38 8.98 -6.67
C LEU A 140 1.87 9.31 -6.80
N SER A 141 2.18 10.42 -7.49
CA SER A 141 3.47 11.10 -7.38
C SER A 141 3.60 11.79 -6.01
N VAL A 142 4.80 12.28 -5.69
CA VAL A 142 5.02 13.07 -4.47
C VAL A 142 4.21 14.38 -4.53
N GLU A 143 4.15 15.05 -5.68
CA GLU A 143 3.36 16.27 -5.90
C GLU A 143 1.85 16.00 -5.70
N GLU A 144 1.36 14.85 -6.16
CA GLU A 144 -0.02 14.44 -5.94
C GLU A 144 -0.27 14.08 -4.47
N ILE A 145 0.69 13.47 -3.77
CA ILE A 145 0.63 13.23 -2.32
C ILE A 145 0.47 14.55 -1.55
N MET A 146 1.24 15.58 -1.92
CA MET A 146 1.19 16.90 -1.27
C MET A 146 -0.17 17.61 -1.44
N THR A 147 -0.90 17.28 -2.51
CA THR A 147 -2.19 17.90 -2.85
C THR A 147 -3.40 16.99 -2.60
N ASN A 148 -3.19 15.72 -2.22
CA ASN A 148 -4.25 14.75 -1.96
C ASN A 148 -5.14 15.15 -0.78
N GLU A 149 -6.46 15.20 -1.02
CA GLU A 149 -7.45 15.66 -0.04
C GLU A 149 -7.44 14.83 1.26
N GLN A 150 -7.33 13.51 1.14
CA GLN A 150 -7.35 12.62 2.30
C GLN A 150 -6.07 12.76 3.13
N ILE A 151 -4.89 12.81 2.49
CA ILE A 151 -3.61 13.00 3.20
C ILE A 151 -3.59 14.37 3.91
N ARG A 152 -4.09 15.41 3.24
CA ARG A 152 -4.25 16.75 3.84
C ARG A 152 -5.23 16.75 5.01
N HIS A 153 -6.37 16.09 4.87
CA HIS A 153 -7.36 15.96 5.93
C HIS A 153 -6.78 15.24 7.16
N ARG A 154 -5.96 14.21 6.94
CA ARG A 154 -5.27 13.51 8.02
C ARG A 154 -4.22 14.36 8.72
N GLY A 155 -3.62 15.34 8.02
CA GLY A 155 -2.57 16.19 8.57
C GLY A 155 -1.22 15.48 8.69
N ASP A 156 -1.00 14.44 7.88
CA ASP A 156 0.19 13.58 7.98
C ASP A 156 1.47 14.27 7.47
N ILE A 157 1.34 15.35 6.69
CA ILE A 157 2.45 16.20 6.24
C ILE A 157 2.45 17.47 7.08
N VAL A 158 3.52 17.68 7.83
CA VAL A 158 3.61 18.76 8.83
C VAL A 158 4.75 19.73 8.52
N SER A 159 4.53 20.99 8.90
CA SER A 159 5.54 22.05 8.87
C SER A 159 6.04 22.34 10.28
N VAL A 160 7.22 22.94 10.37
CA VAL A 160 7.79 23.46 11.62
C VAL A 160 8.03 24.96 11.44
N ASP A 161 7.75 25.76 12.47
CA ASP A 161 7.94 27.21 12.42
C ASP A 161 9.39 27.59 12.06
N GLY A 162 9.53 28.48 11.08
CA GLY A 162 10.83 28.93 10.58
C GLY A 162 11.49 27.99 9.55
N GLU A 163 10.90 26.84 9.26
CA GLU A 163 11.40 25.88 8.26
C GLU A 163 10.58 25.94 6.98
N GLN A 164 11.25 25.87 5.83
CA GLN A 164 10.59 25.72 4.52
C GLN A 164 10.25 24.27 4.20
N THR A 165 10.97 23.31 4.80
CA THR A 165 10.78 21.89 4.55
C THR A 165 9.59 21.33 5.32
N GLN A 166 8.77 20.53 4.65
CA GLN A 166 7.72 19.74 5.28
C GLN A 166 8.15 18.29 5.38
N VAL A 167 7.68 17.58 6.41
CA VAL A 167 8.02 16.18 6.66
C VAL A 167 6.78 15.37 7.02
N ILE A 168 6.89 14.05 6.98
CA ILE A 168 5.86 13.18 7.54
C ILE A 168 5.84 13.35 9.06
N GLY A 169 4.66 13.65 9.59
CA GLY A 169 4.43 13.85 11.01
C GLY A 169 4.47 12.53 11.81
N PRO A 170 4.46 12.63 13.15
CA PRO A 170 4.44 11.46 14.01
C PRO A 170 3.17 10.62 13.82
N VAL A 171 3.34 9.30 13.65
CA VAL A 171 2.24 8.33 13.62
C VAL A 171 2.42 7.28 14.72
N PRO A 172 1.33 6.75 15.33
CA PRO A 172 -0.08 7.06 15.07
C PRO A 172 -0.54 8.39 15.69
N HIS A 173 -1.69 8.91 15.23
CA HIS A 173 -2.34 10.07 15.84
C HIS A 173 -3.05 9.67 17.15
N LEU A 174 -2.73 10.37 18.24
CA LEU A 174 -3.28 10.12 19.55
C LEU A 174 -4.17 11.30 19.96
N SER A 175 -5.40 11.02 20.38
CA SER A 175 -6.38 12.06 20.73
C SER A 175 -6.03 12.83 22.01
N ALA A 176 -5.46 12.16 23.02
CA ALA A 176 -5.12 12.76 24.31
C ALA A 176 -3.68 13.28 24.38
N THR A 177 -2.76 12.67 23.62
CA THR A 177 -1.32 12.98 23.64
C THR A 177 -0.75 13.04 22.23
N PRO A 178 -1.23 13.97 21.37
CA PRO A 178 -0.80 14.04 19.98
C PRO A 178 0.71 14.27 19.88
N GLY A 179 1.38 13.52 19.00
CA GLY A 179 2.79 13.75 18.69
C GLY A 179 2.97 15.10 17.99
N GLN A 180 4.06 15.80 18.31
CA GLN A 180 4.38 17.12 17.73
C GLN A 180 5.85 17.20 17.38
N LEU A 181 6.16 17.82 16.24
CA LEU A 181 7.53 18.19 15.86
C LEU A 181 7.78 19.64 16.24
N ARG A 182 8.84 19.88 17.04
CA ARG A 182 9.26 21.22 17.46
C ARG A 182 10.40 21.79 16.61
N TRP A 183 11.17 20.93 15.96
CA TRP A 183 12.29 21.26 15.09
C TRP A 183 12.54 20.09 14.12
N LEU A 184 13.05 20.35 12.92
CA LEU A 184 13.50 19.30 11.97
C LEU A 184 14.92 18.82 12.29
N GLY A 185 15.65 19.59 13.08
CA GLY A 185 16.99 19.35 13.57
C GLY A 185 17.48 20.61 14.29
N ARG A 186 18.32 20.48 15.31
CA ARG A 186 18.94 21.66 15.94
C ARG A 186 20.15 22.10 15.12
N ASN A 187 20.38 23.40 15.03
CA ASN A 187 21.62 23.95 14.48
C ASN A 187 22.84 23.44 15.30
N ARG A 188 23.98 23.23 14.63
CA ARG A 188 25.25 22.80 15.28
C ARG A 188 25.69 23.79 16.38
N PRO A 189 26.52 23.30 17.33
CA PRO A 189 26.07 22.71 18.58
C PRO A 189 25.44 23.76 19.51
N VAL A 190 24.13 23.68 19.72
CA VAL A 190 23.41 24.53 20.70
C VAL A 190 23.39 23.95 22.13
N ASP A 191 23.70 22.66 22.27
CA ASP A 191 23.67 21.95 23.58
C ASP A 191 25.06 21.69 24.16
N THR A 192 26.12 22.11 23.48
CA THR A 192 27.49 22.07 23.99
C THR A 192 27.86 23.46 24.47
N VAL A 193 27.60 23.73 25.75
CA VAL A 193 28.17 24.91 26.43
C VAL A 193 29.61 24.57 26.80
N ALA A 194 30.55 25.43 26.43
CA ALA A 194 31.94 25.36 26.90
C ALA A 194 32.03 25.79 28.37
#